data_AF-A0A7V6P2L5-F1
#
_entry.id   AF-A0A7V6P2L5-F1
#
_cell.length_a   1.000
_cell.length_b   1.000
_cell.length_c   1.000
_cell.angle_alpha   90.00
_cell.angle_beta   90.00
_cell.angle_gamma   90.00
#
_symmetry.space_group_name_H-M   'P 1'
#
loop_
_entity.id
_entity.type
_entity.pdbx_description
1 polymer ?
#
loop_
_entity_poly.entity_id
_entity_poly.type
_entity_poly.pdbx_seq_one_letter_code
_entity_poly.pdbx_strand_id
1 'polypeptide(L)'
;MDIVESARDIVGQLLDITPADVLSAIIERAEVSRALLSSIVENFDLEDIAENLREILANLDWDLDVHGAVDIILRQFQLDEIMQLLGKFVDELSEGAYSIVDFLDDVMWKFGIVAMFDYLEDIMTRLSIGADELINMLIDSFGVDIILQYLAEIYSRLGLEDVTDLESLFAQYSLYEIISMLGQLMSDLHMTSIQMLLALLEYYSLTDIINYASEIAGALAGISMGDILAAIIEKFEVTGTELAIIIQKFDLEAIAENLKELITELAGELNASEVLDTIMMYTTLAEIVGVLDIIVEELQEISYGIEEFFSEIIWKYSLADVVSYLNNMVNVLKISAEEAFRMILKRFGELMIFSNIEYIVSNFSVDALKAFKVILEECVIDVVVDNLVDLAGALKLSATQILSAFLDVRTIEEIISCADDIVDKLTGLTPGDLLSAIIERVTITEEILLDIVQNFDLADIVENLKEILTKLADSIGIDDALDIIMQQFGLAGIVEFLGDIISELNEISYSIDEFIADMLTRFGLNAAIAYLQEIAAALNISPLEIFNRIIEIFSLDTILGKLGDIFRELTGMNKADALVSIISSAQSLSLTMVTTILNNFDLDAVVARYTGCFARSTETI
;
A
#
# COMPACT_ATOMS: atom_id res chain seq x y z
N MET A 1 -43.66 -70.28 -51.43
CA MET A 1 -44.54 -70.10 -52.59
C MET A 1 -45.69 -69.31 -52.05
N ASP A 2 -45.51 -68.00 -52.16
CA ASP A 2 -45.99 -67.04 -51.19
C ASP A 2 -47.47 -66.81 -51.41
N ILE A 3 -48.24 -66.86 -50.32
CA ILE A 3 -49.64 -66.46 -50.31
C ILE A 3 -49.75 -65.02 -50.84
N VAL A 4 -48.73 -64.19 -50.59
CA VAL A 4 -48.59 -62.81 -51.04
C VAL A 4 -48.41 -62.72 -52.56
N GLU A 5 -47.43 -63.43 -53.13
CA GLU A 5 -47.18 -63.47 -54.58
C GLU A 5 -48.40 -64.00 -55.35
N SER A 6 -49.04 -65.05 -54.81
CA SER A 6 -50.26 -65.63 -55.40
C SER A 6 -51.48 -64.70 -55.25
N ALA A 7 -51.60 -63.93 -54.16
CA ALA A 7 -52.70 -62.99 -53.97
C ALA A 7 -52.56 -61.74 -54.85
N ARG A 8 -51.33 -61.18 -54.95
CA ARG A 8 -51.02 -60.02 -55.81
C ARG A 8 -51.36 -60.31 -57.26
N ASP A 9 -50.89 -61.44 -57.78
CA ASP A 9 -51.06 -61.80 -59.20
C ASP A 9 -52.50 -62.25 -59.53
N ILE A 10 -53.21 -62.91 -58.60
CA ILE A 10 -54.59 -63.38 -58.84
C ILE A 10 -55.61 -62.25 -58.68
N VAL A 11 -55.44 -61.33 -57.72
CA VAL A 11 -56.42 -60.26 -57.47
C VAL A 11 -56.24 -59.09 -58.44
N GLY A 12 -54.99 -58.66 -58.70
CA GLY A 12 -54.71 -57.55 -59.62
C GLY A 12 -55.10 -57.82 -61.09
N GLN A 13 -55.29 -59.09 -61.48
CA GLN A 13 -55.73 -59.47 -62.83
C GLN A 13 -57.26 -59.65 -62.96
N LEU A 14 -58.01 -59.69 -61.85
CA LEU A 14 -59.45 -60.05 -61.87
C LEU A 14 -60.40 -58.94 -61.41
N LEU A 15 -59.90 -57.89 -60.74
CA LEU A 15 -60.67 -56.75 -60.25
C LEU A 15 -59.81 -55.49 -60.44
N ASP A 16 -60.38 -54.37 -60.93
CA ASP A 16 -59.70 -53.05 -61.03
C ASP A 16 -59.32 -52.54 -59.62
N ILE A 17 -58.34 -53.17 -58.99
CA ILE A 17 -57.88 -52.95 -57.61
C ILE A 17 -56.38 -52.73 -57.69
N THR A 18 -55.88 -51.68 -57.03
CA THR A 18 -54.44 -51.36 -57.08
C THR A 18 -53.64 -52.33 -56.21
N PRO A 19 -52.34 -52.52 -56.48
CA PRO A 19 -51.48 -53.30 -55.59
C PRO A 19 -51.51 -52.81 -54.13
N ALA A 20 -51.56 -51.50 -53.88
CA ALA A 20 -51.81 -50.90 -52.57
C ALA A 20 -53.11 -51.37 -51.89
N ASP A 21 -54.25 -51.45 -52.61
CA ASP A 21 -55.52 -51.95 -52.06
C ASP A 21 -55.43 -53.44 -51.67
N VAL A 22 -54.66 -54.23 -52.43
CA VAL A 22 -54.40 -55.65 -52.11
C VAL A 22 -53.54 -55.77 -50.86
N LEU A 23 -52.53 -54.89 -50.71
CA LEU A 23 -51.67 -54.85 -49.55
C LEU A 23 -52.45 -54.47 -48.28
N SER A 24 -53.26 -53.41 -48.30
CA SER A 24 -54.17 -53.02 -47.20
C SER A 24 -55.03 -54.21 -46.75
N ALA A 25 -55.68 -54.89 -47.70
CA ALA A 25 -56.54 -56.05 -47.39
C ALA A 25 -55.77 -57.26 -46.78
N ILE A 26 -54.49 -57.42 -47.10
CA ILE A 26 -53.61 -58.43 -46.48
C ILE A 26 -53.32 -58.02 -45.03
N ILE A 27 -52.97 -56.75 -44.80
CA ILE A 27 -52.57 -56.21 -43.50
C ILE A 27 -53.76 -56.13 -42.53
N GLU A 28 -54.95 -55.70 -42.97
CA GLU A 28 -56.17 -55.65 -42.16
C GLU A 28 -56.56 -57.03 -41.58
N ARG A 29 -56.14 -58.12 -42.23
CA ARG A 29 -56.59 -59.49 -41.93
C ARG A 29 -55.51 -60.37 -41.32
N ALA A 30 -54.28 -59.90 -41.23
CA ALA A 30 -53.15 -60.67 -40.75
C ALA A 30 -52.29 -59.87 -39.78
N GLU A 31 -51.88 -60.52 -38.69
CA GLU A 31 -50.82 -60.00 -37.82
C GLU A 31 -49.49 -60.00 -38.60
N VAL A 32 -48.84 -58.84 -38.63
CA VAL A 32 -47.62 -58.60 -39.40
C VAL A 32 -46.43 -59.18 -38.64
N SER A 33 -46.14 -60.46 -38.91
CA SER A 33 -44.91 -61.12 -38.46
C SER A 33 -43.70 -60.76 -39.34
N ARG A 34 -42.49 -60.93 -38.81
CA ARG A 34 -41.22 -60.72 -39.54
C ARG A 34 -41.16 -61.40 -40.91
N ALA A 35 -41.66 -62.63 -41.00
CA ALA A 35 -41.67 -63.40 -42.24
C ALA A 35 -42.67 -62.85 -43.26
N LEU A 36 -43.85 -62.40 -42.78
CA LEU A 36 -44.84 -61.76 -43.63
C LEU A 36 -44.33 -60.41 -44.14
N LEU A 37 -43.72 -59.59 -43.27
CA LEU A 37 -43.16 -58.31 -43.68
C LEU A 37 -42.03 -58.46 -44.70
N SER A 38 -41.13 -59.43 -44.52
CA SER A 38 -40.07 -59.70 -45.50
C SER A 38 -40.66 -60.09 -46.86
N SER A 39 -41.71 -60.93 -46.87
CA SER A 39 -42.42 -61.32 -48.10
C SER A 39 -43.18 -60.14 -48.73
N ILE A 40 -43.78 -59.24 -47.93
CA ILE A 40 -44.41 -58.01 -48.42
C ILE A 40 -43.36 -57.14 -49.12
N VAL A 41 -42.25 -56.85 -48.44
CA VAL A 41 -41.16 -55.99 -48.93
C VAL A 41 -40.50 -56.55 -50.20
N GLU A 42 -40.42 -57.87 -50.35
CA GLU A 42 -39.90 -58.51 -51.57
C GLU A 42 -40.88 -58.45 -52.77
N ASN A 43 -42.18 -58.32 -52.52
CA ASN A 43 -43.22 -58.48 -53.55
C ASN A 43 -44.04 -57.22 -53.85
N PHE A 44 -43.98 -56.18 -53.04
CA PHE A 44 -44.62 -54.89 -53.31
C PHE A 44 -43.55 -53.82 -53.55
N ASP A 45 -43.90 -52.80 -54.35
CA ASP A 45 -43.02 -51.66 -54.52
C ASP A 45 -43.09 -50.72 -53.32
N LEU A 46 -42.14 -49.80 -53.25
CA LEU A 46 -42.04 -48.88 -52.13
C LEU A 46 -43.22 -47.92 -52.04
N GLU A 47 -43.87 -47.60 -53.16
CA GLU A 47 -45.00 -46.68 -53.19
C GLU A 47 -46.23 -47.33 -52.56
N ASP A 48 -46.51 -48.59 -52.91
CA ASP A 48 -47.56 -49.40 -52.29
C ASP A 48 -47.32 -49.57 -50.78
N ILE A 49 -46.06 -49.83 -50.39
CA ILE A 49 -45.65 -50.00 -48.99
C ILE A 49 -45.80 -48.69 -48.22
N ALA A 50 -45.43 -47.56 -48.82
CA ALA A 50 -45.55 -46.23 -48.21
C ALA A 50 -47.02 -45.87 -47.95
N GLU A 51 -47.92 -46.13 -48.90
CA GLU A 51 -49.37 -45.87 -48.76
C GLU A 51 -50.04 -46.71 -47.67
N ASN A 52 -49.43 -47.84 -47.30
CA ASN A 52 -49.98 -48.76 -46.29
C ASN A 52 -49.15 -48.77 -44.99
N LEU A 53 -48.12 -47.93 -44.87
CA LEU A 53 -47.15 -48.04 -43.79
C LEU A 53 -47.80 -47.99 -42.41
N ARG A 54 -48.77 -47.10 -42.21
CA ARG A 54 -49.48 -46.97 -40.94
C ARG A 54 -50.18 -48.27 -40.54
N GLU A 55 -50.87 -48.92 -41.48
CA GLU A 55 -51.55 -50.20 -41.23
C GLU A 55 -50.54 -51.31 -40.96
N ILE A 56 -49.40 -51.32 -41.67
CA ILE A 56 -48.31 -52.26 -41.46
C ILE A 56 -47.80 -52.16 -40.02
N LEU A 57 -47.50 -50.94 -39.56
CA LEU A 57 -46.98 -50.69 -38.22
C LEU A 57 -48.02 -50.94 -37.11
N ALA A 58 -49.30 -50.65 -37.37
CA ALA A 58 -50.38 -50.87 -36.40
C ALA A 58 -50.68 -52.35 -36.13
N ASN A 59 -50.37 -53.23 -37.09
CA ASN A 59 -50.65 -54.67 -37.00
C ASN A 59 -49.40 -55.51 -36.69
N LEU A 60 -48.31 -54.90 -36.19
CA LEU A 60 -47.09 -55.62 -35.84
C LEU A 60 -47.30 -56.65 -34.72
N ASP A 61 -46.73 -57.84 -34.94
CA ASP A 61 -46.58 -58.88 -33.92
C ASP A 61 -45.70 -58.37 -32.76
N TRP A 62 -46.00 -58.75 -31.53
CA TRP A 62 -45.29 -58.30 -30.32
C TRP A 62 -43.82 -58.76 -30.29
N ASP A 63 -43.45 -59.77 -31.09
CA ASP A 63 -42.07 -60.25 -31.27
C ASP A 63 -41.23 -59.39 -32.25
N LEU A 64 -41.85 -58.45 -32.98
CA LEU A 64 -41.19 -57.52 -33.90
C LEU A 64 -41.47 -56.08 -33.46
N ASP A 65 -40.45 -55.38 -32.99
CA ASP A 65 -40.58 -53.95 -32.72
C ASP A 65 -40.66 -53.14 -34.02
N VAL A 66 -41.14 -51.91 -33.89
CA VAL A 66 -41.34 -51.01 -35.03
C VAL A 66 -40.04 -50.75 -35.79
N HIS A 67 -38.93 -50.54 -35.07
CA HIS A 67 -37.59 -50.39 -35.68
C HIS A 67 -37.18 -51.63 -36.49
N GLY A 68 -37.43 -52.83 -35.97
CA GLY A 68 -37.15 -54.08 -36.68
C GLY A 68 -37.98 -54.24 -37.95
N ALA A 69 -39.20 -53.69 -37.98
CA ALA A 69 -40.03 -53.65 -39.18
C ALA A 69 -39.49 -52.65 -40.21
N VAL A 70 -39.13 -51.44 -39.76
CA VAL A 70 -38.57 -50.39 -40.61
C VAL A 70 -37.22 -50.83 -41.18
N ASP A 71 -36.32 -51.45 -40.41
CA ASP A 71 -35.05 -52.02 -40.89
C ASP A 71 -35.25 -53.02 -42.04
N ILE A 72 -36.30 -53.86 -41.98
CA ILE A 72 -36.61 -54.81 -43.06
C ILE A 72 -37.03 -54.08 -44.34
N ILE A 73 -37.90 -53.07 -44.22
CA ILE A 73 -38.31 -52.23 -45.35
C ILE A 73 -37.08 -51.54 -45.93
N LEU A 74 -36.35 -50.81 -45.09
CA LEU A 74 -35.21 -50.03 -45.50
C LEU A 74 -34.22 -50.89 -46.24
N ARG A 75 -33.84 -52.08 -45.74
CA ARG A 75 -32.84 -52.98 -46.36
C ARG A 75 -33.05 -53.26 -47.85
N GLN A 76 -34.29 -53.34 -48.30
CA GLN A 76 -34.61 -53.71 -49.68
C GLN A 76 -34.48 -52.56 -50.68
N PHE A 77 -34.71 -51.32 -50.25
CA PHE A 77 -34.80 -50.17 -51.15
C PHE A 77 -33.54 -49.30 -51.15
N GLN A 78 -33.37 -48.52 -52.22
CA GLN A 78 -32.29 -47.54 -52.34
C GLN A 78 -32.67 -46.21 -51.67
N LEU A 79 -31.66 -45.44 -51.28
CA LEU A 79 -31.85 -44.18 -50.58
C LEU A 79 -32.71 -43.19 -51.40
N ASP A 80 -32.43 -43.04 -52.70
CA ASP A 80 -33.19 -42.19 -53.62
C ASP A 80 -34.69 -42.53 -53.65
N GLU A 81 -35.02 -43.83 -53.63
CA GLU A 81 -36.42 -44.30 -53.67
C GLU A 81 -37.14 -43.96 -52.36
N ILE A 82 -36.44 -44.13 -51.23
CA ILE A 82 -36.96 -43.80 -49.90
C ILE A 82 -37.16 -42.29 -49.75
N MET A 83 -36.20 -41.47 -50.21
CA MET A 83 -36.28 -40.01 -50.13
C MET A 83 -37.38 -39.44 -51.05
N GLN A 84 -37.58 -40.01 -52.23
CA GLN A 84 -38.67 -39.61 -53.13
C GLN A 84 -40.06 -39.76 -52.49
N LEU A 85 -40.21 -40.74 -51.60
CA LEU A 85 -41.48 -41.04 -50.92
C LEU A 85 -41.52 -40.52 -49.48
N LEU A 86 -40.51 -39.77 -49.03
CA LEU A 86 -40.43 -39.24 -47.66
C LEU A 86 -41.69 -38.48 -47.26
N GLY A 87 -42.24 -37.65 -48.15
CA GLY A 87 -43.49 -36.92 -47.86
C GLY A 87 -44.68 -37.84 -47.58
N LYS A 88 -44.81 -38.97 -48.30
CA LYS A 88 -45.85 -39.97 -48.02
C LYS A 88 -45.59 -40.67 -46.68
N PHE A 89 -44.34 -40.99 -46.39
CA PHE A 89 -43.97 -41.56 -45.09
C PHE A 89 -44.30 -40.62 -43.93
N VAL A 90 -44.11 -39.31 -44.09
CA VAL A 90 -44.45 -38.30 -43.09
C VAL A 90 -45.94 -38.28 -42.82
N ASP A 91 -46.75 -38.22 -43.87
CA ASP A 91 -48.21 -38.19 -43.75
C ASP A 91 -48.70 -39.40 -42.96
N GLU A 92 -48.19 -40.60 -43.26
CA GLU A 92 -48.60 -41.84 -42.61
C GLU A 92 -48.04 -42.02 -41.18
N LEU A 93 -46.82 -41.55 -40.91
CA LEU A 93 -46.16 -41.69 -39.61
C LEU A 93 -46.61 -40.63 -38.60
N SER A 94 -46.95 -39.42 -39.05
CA SER A 94 -47.33 -38.30 -38.18
C SER A 94 -48.57 -38.56 -37.30
N GLU A 95 -49.41 -39.52 -37.67
CA GLU A 95 -50.60 -39.95 -36.91
C GLU A 95 -50.42 -41.31 -36.20
N GLY A 96 -49.20 -41.83 -36.16
CA GLY A 96 -48.85 -43.18 -35.67
C GLY A 96 -48.08 -43.22 -34.34
N ALA A 97 -47.69 -44.44 -33.93
CA ALA A 97 -46.88 -44.69 -32.73
C ALA A 97 -45.35 -44.59 -32.97
N TYR A 98 -44.94 -44.30 -34.21
CA TYR A 98 -43.55 -44.22 -34.64
C TYR A 98 -43.29 -42.85 -35.23
N SER A 99 -42.30 -42.12 -34.71
CA SER A 99 -42.09 -40.76 -35.15
C SER A 99 -41.31 -40.72 -36.47
N ILE A 100 -41.52 -39.64 -37.23
CA ILE A 100 -40.71 -39.36 -38.41
C ILE A 100 -39.22 -39.20 -38.05
N VAL A 101 -38.91 -38.75 -36.84
CA VAL A 101 -37.55 -38.62 -36.33
C VAL A 101 -36.91 -40.01 -36.19
N ASP A 102 -37.63 -40.96 -35.59
CA ASP A 102 -37.17 -42.35 -35.46
C ASP A 102 -36.98 -43.01 -36.85
N PHE A 103 -37.90 -42.73 -37.79
CA PHE A 103 -37.76 -43.22 -39.17
C PHE A 103 -36.51 -42.66 -39.85
N LEU A 104 -36.27 -41.35 -39.73
CA LEU A 104 -35.07 -40.74 -40.26
C LEU A 104 -33.83 -41.32 -39.58
N ASP A 105 -33.84 -41.56 -38.27
CA ASP A 105 -32.73 -42.19 -37.54
C ASP A 105 -32.41 -43.58 -38.11
N ASP A 106 -33.42 -44.43 -38.35
CA ASP A 106 -33.23 -45.74 -38.97
C ASP A 106 -32.68 -45.65 -40.41
N VAL A 107 -33.18 -44.71 -41.22
CA VAL A 107 -32.69 -44.45 -42.58
C VAL A 107 -31.22 -44.04 -42.53
N MET A 108 -30.92 -43.10 -41.65
CA MET A 108 -29.61 -42.54 -41.42
C MET A 108 -28.61 -43.60 -40.93
N TRP A 109 -29.02 -44.47 -40.01
CA TRP A 109 -28.22 -45.59 -39.53
C TRP A 109 -27.93 -46.62 -40.62
N LYS A 110 -28.90 -46.90 -41.52
CA LYS A 110 -28.71 -47.84 -42.63
C LYS A 110 -27.74 -47.29 -43.69
N PHE A 111 -27.97 -46.08 -44.18
CA PHE A 111 -27.28 -45.56 -45.37
C PHE A 111 -26.05 -44.72 -45.06
N GLY A 112 -25.92 -44.29 -43.80
CA GLY A 112 -24.83 -43.42 -43.33
C GLY A 112 -25.09 -41.95 -43.61
N ILE A 113 -24.56 -41.10 -42.73
CA ILE A 113 -24.83 -39.66 -42.74
C ILE A 113 -24.37 -38.95 -44.02
N VAL A 114 -23.22 -39.30 -44.57
CA VAL A 114 -22.66 -38.62 -45.76
C VAL A 114 -23.55 -38.80 -46.99
N ALA A 115 -24.22 -39.96 -47.11
CA ALA A 115 -25.14 -40.22 -48.22
C ALA A 115 -26.41 -39.35 -48.12
N MET A 116 -26.76 -38.88 -46.92
CA MET A 116 -27.94 -38.04 -46.67
C MET A 116 -27.72 -36.57 -47.04
N PHE A 117 -26.48 -36.12 -47.20
CA PHE A 117 -26.16 -34.70 -47.46
C PHE A 117 -26.77 -34.17 -48.75
N ASP A 118 -26.89 -35.01 -49.77
CA ASP A 118 -27.53 -34.62 -51.03
C ASP A 118 -29.06 -34.47 -50.91
N TYR A 119 -29.66 -34.90 -49.79
CA TYR A 119 -31.11 -34.89 -49.55
C TYR A 119 -31.55 -33.93 -48.45
N LEU A 120 -30.65 -33.22 -47.77
CA LEU A 120 -30.98 -32.38 -46.61
C LEU A 120 -32.02 -31.29 -46.93
N GLU A 121 -31.90 -30.62 -48.08
CA GLU A 121 -32.86 -29.60 -48.52
C GLU A 121 -34.23 -30.21 -48.84
N ASP A 122 -34.26 -31.41 -49.43
CA ASP A 122 -35.50 -32.14 -49.74
C ASP A 122 -36.19 -32.63 -48.46
N ILE A 123 -35.40 -33.07 -47.47
CA ILE A 123 -35.88 -33.42 -46.12
C ILE A 123 -36.50 -32.19 -45.46
N MET A 124 -35.79 -31.06 -45.38
CA MET A 124 -36.35 -29.82 -44.80
C MET A 124 -37.66 -29.42 -45.47
N THR A 125 -37.69 -29.45 -46.80
CA THR A 125 -38.86 -29.04 -47.59
C THR A 125 -40.06 -29.96 -47.33
N ARG A 126 -39.84 -31.28 -47.31
CA ARG A 126 -40.90 -32.28 -47.15
C ARG A 126 -41.40 -32.37 -45.72
N LEU A 127 -40.51 -32.21 -44.76
CA LEU A 127 -40.87 -32.20 -43.34
C LEU A 127 -41.41 -30.84 -42.89
N SER A 128 -41.28 -29.80 -43.72
CA SER A 128 -41.61 -28.41 -43.35
C SER A 128 -40.89 -27.94 -42.08
N ILE A 129 -39.65 -28.39 -41.88
CA ILE A 129 -38.81 -28.05 -40.74
C ILE A 129 -37.72 -27.05 -41.14
N GLY A 130 -37.26 -26.28 -40.16
CA GLY A 130 -36.11 -25.38 -40.33
C GLY A 130 -34.77 -26.12 -40.32
N ALA A 131 -33.70 -25.42 -40.70
CA ALA A 131 -32.34 -25.95 -40.65
C ALA A 131 -31.94 -26.35 -39.21
N ASP A 132 -32.30 -25.55 -38.21
CA ASP A 132 -32.04 -25.84 -36.80
C ASP A 132 -32.66 -27.16 -36.35
N GLU A 133 -33.93 -27.39 -36.71
CA GLU A 133 -34.64 -28.60 -36.34
C GLU A 133 -34.05 -29.83 -37.04
N LEU A 134 -33.61 -29.69 -38.29
CA LEU A 134 -32.88 -30.74 -38.99
C LEU A 134 -31.52 -31.05 -38.34
N ILE A 135 -30.74 -30.02 -38.01
CA ILE A 135 -29.43 -30.18 -37.36
C ILE A 135 -29.60 -30.88 -36.01
N ASN A 136 -30.63 -30.52 -35.23
CA ASN A 136 -30.93 -31.16 -33.95
C ASN A 136 -31.24 -32.64 -34.12
N MET A 137 -32.06 -33.01 -35.11
CA MET A 137 -32.33 -34.43 -35.41
C MET A 137 -31.05 -35.18 -35.79
N LEU A 138 -30.18 -34.57 -36.60
CA LEU A 138 -28.90 -35.17 -36.97
C LEU A 138 -28.01 -35.40 -35.73
N ILE A 139 -27.95 -34.41 -34.83
CA ILE A 139 -27.20 -34.48 -33.57
C ILE A 139 -27.73 -35.59 -32.67
N ASP A 140 -29.06 -35.65 -32.46
CA ASP A 140 -29.70 -36.67 -31.61
C ASP A 140 -29.42 -38.10 -32.11
N SER A 141 -29.32 -38.26 -33.43
CA SER A 141 -29.14 -39.56 -34.09
C SER A 141 -27.67 -40.04 -34.11
N PHE A 142 -26.73 -39.16 -34.47
CA PHE A 142 -25.33 -39.54 -34.71
C PHE A 142 -24.37 -39.14 -33.61
N GLY A 143 -24.81 -38.27 -32.71
CA GLY A 143 -23.92 -37.59 -31.80
C GLY A 143 -23.13 -36.47 -32.47
N VAL A 144 -22.88 -35.45 -31.67
CA VAL A 144 -22.18 -34.20 -31.97
C VAL A 144 -20.86 -34.41 -32.69
N ASP A 145 -20.03 -35.33 -32.20
CA ASP A 145 -18.67 -35.56 -32.70
C ASP A 145 -18.66 -35.93 -34.18
N ILE A 146 -19.71 -36.61 -34.64
CA ILE A 146 -19.87 -37.01 -36.04
C ILE A 146 -20.41 -35.84 -36.86
N ILE A 147 -21.43 -35.13 -36.34
CA ILE A 147 -22.01 -33.97 -37.04
C ILE A 147 -20.97 -32.87 -37.26
N LEU A 148 -20.12 -32.62 -36.28
CA LEU A 148 -19.06 -31.63 -36.36
C LEU A 148 -18.00 -31.92 -37.40
N GLN A 149 -17.68 -33.19 -37.66
CA GLN A 149 -16.75 -33.57 -38.74
C GLN A 149 -17.28 -33.19 -40.13
N TYR A 150 -18.59 -32.99 -40.25
CA TYR A 150 -19.26 -32.71 -41.51
C TYR A 150 -20.03 -31.39 -41.51
N LEU A 151 -19.84 -30.54 -40.49
CA LEU A 151 -20.64 -29.34 -40.30
C LEU A 151 -20.49 -28.37 -41.49
N ALA A 152 -19.26 -28.19 -41.99
CA ALA A 152 -18.98 -27.38 -43.18
C ALA A 152 -19.81 -27.83 -44.39
N GLU A 153 -19.86 -29.15 -44.60
CA GLU A 153 -20.52 -29.74 -45.75
C GLU A 153 -22.04 -29.65 -45.60
N ILE A 154 -22.58 -29.90 -44.41
CA ILE A 154 -23.99 -29.71 -44.08
C ILE A 154 -24.41 -28.25 -44.34
N TYR A 155 -23.68 -27.27 -43.80
CA TYR A 155 -24.00 -25.84 -43.95
C TYR A 155 -23.89 -25.38 -45.40
N SER A 156 -22.83 -25.80 -46.11
CA SER A 156 -22.67 -25.49 -47.54
C SER A 156 -23.82 -26.04 -48.39
N ARG A 157 -24.33 -27.24 -48.07
CA ARG A 157 -25.44 -27.86 -48.80
C ARG A 157 -26.78 -27.21 -48.48
N LEU A 158 -26.96 -26.73 -47.26
CA LEU A 158 -28.15 -26.01 -46.83
C LEU A 158 -28.16 -24.54 -47.28
N GLY A 159 -27.08 -24.04 -47.89
CA GLY A 159 -26.97 -22.64 -48.33
C GLY A 159 -26.93 -21.65 -47.17
N LEU A 160 -26.54 -22.10 -45.98
CA LEU A 160 -26.40 -21.29 -44.77
C LEU A 160 -25.04 -20.59 -44.82
N GLU A 161 -24.91 -19.60 -45.69
CA GLU A 161 -23.65 -18.87 -45.91
C GLU A 161 -23.37 -17.79 -44.83
N ASP A 162 -24.35 -17.47 -43.98
CA ASP A 162 -24.22 -16.45 -42.93
C ASP A 162 -24.35 -17.05 -41.52
N VAL A 163 -23.45 -16.59 -40.66
CA VAL A 163 -23.07 -17.02 -39.29
C VAL A 163 -24.22 -16.92 -38.25
N THR A 164 -25.46 -16.63 -38.65
CA THR A 164 -26.59 -16.45 -37.73
C THR A 164 -27.08 -17.73 -37.05
N ASP A 165 -26.70 -18.92 -37.53
CA ASP A 165 -27.24 -20.20 -37.04
C ASP A 165 -26.23 -20.99 -36.16
N LEU A 166 -25.23 -20.32 -35.57
CA LEU A 166 -24.42 -20.88 -34.47
C LEU A 166 -25.20 -20.97 -33.14
N GLU A 167 -26.31 -20.26 -33.10
CA GLU A 167 -27.24 -20.09 -31.99
C GLU A 167 -27.74 -21.44 -31.45
N SER A 168 -28.19 -22.34 -32.33
CA SER A 168 -28.69 -23.67 -31.95
C SER A 168 -27.57 -24.61 -31.48
N LEU A 169 -26.38 -24.51 -32.07
CA LEU A 169 -25.22 -25.29 -31.69
C LEU A 169 -24.72 -24.89 -30.30
N PHE A 170 -24.47 -23.60 -30.05
CA PHE A 170 -23.92 -23.14 -28.76
C PHE A 170 -24.93 -23.27 -27.61
N ALA A 171 -26.24 -23.20 -27.88
CA ALA A 171 -27.28 -23.44 -26.87
C ALA A 171 -27.30 -24.88 -26.32
N GLN A 172 -26.74 -25.86 -27.05
CA GLN A 172 -26.78 -27.28 -26.69
C GLN A 172 -25.56 -27.77 -25.91
N TYR A 173 -24.44 -27.03 -25.99
CA TYR A 173 -23.16 -27.47 -25.42
C TYR A 173 -22.70 -26.56 -24.31
N SER A 174 -22.04 -27.17 -23.33
CA SER A 174 -21.24 -26.41 -22.39
C SER A 174 -20.08 -25.73 -23.11
N LEU A 175 -19.65 -24.58 -22.59
CA LEU A 175 -18.50 -23.86 -23.15
C LEU A 175 -17.25 -24.74 -23.24
N TYR A 176 -17.04 -25.64 -22.28
CA TYR A 176 -15.93 -26.58 -22.29
C TYR A 176 -15.95 -27.52 -23.51
N GLU A 177 -17.13 -28.05 -23.84
CA GLU A 177 -17.31 -28.92 -25.02
C GLU A 177 -17.05 -28.13 -26.30
N ILE A 178 -17.62 -26.92 -26.44
CA ILE A 178 -17.35 -26.05 -27.59
C ILE A 178 -15.85 -25.77 -27.74
N ILE A 179 -15.15 -25.44 -26.66
CA ILE A 179 -13.70 -25.15 -26.68
C ILE A 179 -12.91 -26.30 -27.28
N SER A 180 -13.24 -27.54 -26.93
CA SER A 180 -12.55 -28.73 -27.45
C SER A 180 -12.73 -28.92 -28.97
N MET A 181 -13.71 -28.25 -29.55
CA MET A 181 -14.13 -28.38 -30.95
C MET A 181 -13.86 -27.10 -31.77
N LEU A 182 -13.44 -25.99 -31.13
CA LEU A 182 -13.23 -24.68 -31.76
C LEU A 182 -12.31 -24.72 -32.98
N GLY A 183 -11.21 -25.47 -32.92
CA GLY A 183 -10.27 -25.58 -34.04
C GLY A 183 -10.92 -26.17 -35.30
N GLN A 184 -11.78 -27.18 -35.13
CA GLN A 184 -12.53 -27.80 -36.22
C GLN A 184 -13.65 -26.89 -36.71
N LEU A 185 -14.42 -26.30 -35.79
CA LEU A 185 -15.48 -25.34 -36.08
C LEU A 185 -14.99 -24.14 -36.89
N MET A 186 -13.85 -23.55 -36.53
CA MET A 186 -13.27 -22.44 -37.28
C MET A 186 -12.90 -22.82 -38.72
N SER A 187 -12.31 -24.01 -38.90
CA SER A 187 -11.94 -24.53 -40.22
C SER A 187 -13.18 -24.72 -41.08
N ASP A 188 -14.19 -25.35 -40.50
CA ASP A 188 -15.39 -25.81 -41.19
C ASP A 188 -16.34 -24.67 -41.54
N LEU A 189 -16.43 -23.66 -40.68
CA LEU A 189 -17.27 -22.48 -40.89
C LEU A 189 -16.53 -21.33 -41.56
N HIS A 190 -15.26 -21.53 -41.93
CA HIS A 190 -14.38 -20.51 -42.52
C HIS A 190 -14.30 -19.21 -41.69
N MET A 191 -14.43 -19.33 -40.37
CA MET A 191 -14.40 -18.19 -39.44
C MET A 191 -12.97 -17.89 -39.00
N THR A 192 -12.68 -16.60 -38.86
CA THR A 192 -11.47 -16.15 -38.17
C THR A 192 -11.59 -16.34 -36.66
N SER A 193 -10.45 -16.43 -35.97
CA SER A 193 -10.41 -16.55 -34.52
C SER A 193 -11.16 -15.42 -33.80
N ILE A 194 -11.16 -14.20 -34.35
CA ILE A 194 -11.90 -13.05 -33.81
C ILE A 194 -13.41 -13.24 -33.98
N GLN A 195 -13.87 -13.68 -35.15
CA GLN A 195 -15.29 -13.93 -35.39
C GLN A 195 -15.81 -15.04 -34.45
N MET A 196 -15.01 -16.08 -34.22
CA MET A 196 -15.36 -17.17 -33.31
C MET A 196 -15.42 -16.70 -31.85
N LEU A 197 -14.46 -15.87 -31.43
CA LEU A 197 -14.47 -15.23 -30.10
C LEU A 197 -15.72 -14.38 -29.90
N LEU A 198 -16.08 -13.54 -30.87
CA LEU A 198 -17.28 -12.71 -30.80
C LEU A 198 -18.54 -13.56 -30.67
N ALA A 199 -18.64 -14.66 -31.42
CA ALA A 199 -19.75 -15.60 -31.30
C ALA A 199 -19.82 -16.23 -29.91
N LEU A 200 -18.70 -16.73 -29.35
CA LEU A 200 -18.68 -17.27 -27.98
C LEU A 200 -19.22 -16.26 -26.95
N LEU A 201 -18.83 -14.98 -27.08
CA LEU A 201 -19.30 -13.91 -26.22
C LEU A 201 -20.80 -13.60 -26.38
N GLU A 202 -21.46 -13.98 -27.49
CA GLU A 202 -22.93 -13.78 -27.65
C GLU A 202 -23.73 -14.78 -26.80
N TYR A 203 -23.21 -16.00 -26.65
CA TYR A 203 -23.99 -17.13 -26.14
C TYR A 203 -23.61 -17.57 -24.73
N TYR A 204 -22.38 -17.35 -24.31
CA TYR A 204 -21.91 -17.77 -22.99
C TYR A 204 -21.83 -16.59 -22.03
N SER A 205 -22.07 -16.87 -20.74
CA SER A 205 -22.01 -15.85 -19.71
C SER A 205 -20.58 -15.31 -19.57
N LEU A 206 -20.46 -14.04 -19.20
CA LEU A 206 -19.16 -13.41 -18.94
C LEU A 206 -18.31 -14.22 -17.93
N THR A 207 -18.95 -14.73 -16.88
CA THR A 207 -18.27 -15.57 -15.87
C THR A 207 -17.72 -16.87 -16.46
N ASP A 208 -18.44 -17.52 -17.37
CA ASP A 208 -17.98 -18.73 -18.03
C ASP A 208 -16.82 -18.42 -18.98
N ILE A 209 -16.95 -17.37 -19.80
CA ILE A 209 -15.89 -16.94 -20.72
C ILE A 209 -14.59 -16.64 -19.96
N ILE A 210 -14.66 -15.89 -18.85
CA ILE A 210 -13.49 -15.59 -18.01
C ILE A 210 -12.88 -16.88 -17.45
N ASN A 211 -13.70 -17.80 -16.94
CA ASN A 211 -13.21 -19.03 -16.32
C ASN A 211 -12.47 -19.95 -17.30
N TYR A 212 -12.81 -19.88 -18.59
CA TYR A 212 -12.20 -20.68 -19.65
C TYR A 212 -11.32 -19.86 -20.61
N ALA A 213 -10.95 -18.63 -20.25
CA ALA A 213 -10.23 -17.72 -21.14
C ALA A 213 -8.88 -18.29 -21.62
N SER A 214 -8.17 -19.02 -20.77
CA SER A 214 -6.90 -19.65 -21.14
C SER A 214 -7.09 -20.76 -22.17
N GLU A 215 -8.12 -21.57 -21.99
CA GLU A 215 -8.49 -22.65 -22.90
C GLU A 215 -9.02 -22.10 -24.23
N ILE A 216 -9.79 -21.02 -24.20
CA ILE A 216 -10.23 -20.28 -25.39
C ILE A 216 -9.03 -19.73 -26.16
N ALA A 217 -8.10 -19.03 -25.49
CA ALA A 217 -6.88 -18.51 -26.12
C ALA A 217 -6.02 -19.63 -26.73
N GLY A 218 -5.92 -20.76 -26.02
CA GLY A 218 -5.20 -21.94 -26.51
C GLY A 218 -5.84 -22.59 -27.73
N ALA A 219 -7.16 -22.57 -27.83
CA ALA A 219 -7.91 -23.14 -28.94
C ALA A 219 -8.01 -22.20 -30.16
N LEU A 220 -8.08 -20.89 -29.91
CA LEU A 220 -8.18 -19.85 -30.94
C LEU A 220 -6.79 -19.36 -31.34
N ALA A 221 -6.21 -19.99 -32.37
CA ALA A 221 -4.87 -19.64 -32.85
C ALA A 221 -4.76 -18.14 -33.18
N GLY A 222 -3.77 -17.47 -32.58
CA GLY A 222 -3.49 -16.05 -32.82
C GLY A 222 -4.30 -15.07 -31.97
N ILE A 223 -5.16 -15.55 -31.07
CA ILE A 223 -5.83 -14.73 -30.06
C ILE A 223 -4.99 -14.71 -28.79
N SER A 224 -4.58 -13.52 -28.38
CA SER A 224 -3.93 -13.31 -27.10
C SER A 224 -4.95 -13.17 -25.98
N MET A 225 -4.47 -13.27 -24.74
CA MET A 225 -5.28 -13.02 -23.56
C MET A 225 -5.81 -11.57 -23.52
N GLY A 226 -5.04 -10.62 -24.06
CA GLY A 226 -5.45 -9.23 -24.24
C GLY A 226 -6.58 -9.08 -25.26
N ASP A 227 -6.56 -9.85 -26.36
CA ASP A 227 -7.63 -9.82 -27.36
C ASP A 227 -8.97 -10.33 -26.78
N ILE A 228 -8.91 -11.36 -25.92
CA ILE A 228 -10.09 -11.87 -25.20
C ILE A 228 -10.66 -10.79 -24.28
N LEU A 229 -9.80 -10.14 -23.50
CA LEU A 229 -10.25 -9.12 -22.56
C LEU A 229 -10.80 -7.89 -23.28
N ALA A 230 -10.18 -7.42 -24.37
CA ALA A 230 -10.70 -6.30 -25.16
C ALA A 230 -12.10 -6.60 -25.71
N ALA A 231 -12.32 -7.82 -26.21
CA ALA A 231 -13.62 -8.25 -26.70
C ALA A 231 -14.67 -8.40 -25.58
N ILE A 232 -14.25 -8.78 -24.37
CA ILE A 232 -15.10 -8.79 -23.17
C ILE A 232 -15.55 -7.37 -22.83
N ILE A 233 -14.60 -6.43 -22.73
CA ILE A 233 -14.84 -5.02 -22.38
C ILE A 233 -15.77 -4.36 -23.40
N GLU A 234 -15.53 -4.57 -24.70
CA GLU A 234 -16.38 -4.00 -25.76
C GLU A 234 -17.85 -4.47 -25.68
N LYS A 235 -18.08 -5.66 -25.14
CA LYS A 235 -19.36 -6.36 -25.26
C LYS A 235 -20.16 -6.46 -23.98
N PHE A 236 -19.50 -6.56 -22.84
CA PHE A 236 -20.13 -6.70 -21.54
C PHE A 236 -19.87 -5.45 -20.71
N GLU A 237 -20.91 -4.98 -20.02
CA GLU A 237 -20.77 -3.98 -18.95
C GLU A 237 -20.08 -4.68 -17.76
N VAL A 238 -18.79 -4.39 -17.56
CA VAL A 238 -17.99 -5.03 -16.50
C VAL A 238 -18.28 -4.34 -15.17
N THR A 239 -18.80 -5.09 -14.21
CA THR A 239 -19.04 -4.62 -12.84
C THR A 239 -17.84 -4.91 -11.92
N GLY A 240 -17.83 -4.33 -10.71
CA GLY A 240 -16.79 -4.61 -9.71
C GLY A 240 -16.62 -6.09 -9.31
N THR A 241 -17.70 -6.88 -9.39
CA THR A 241 -17.60 -8.33 -9.10
C THR A 241 -16.91 -9.07 -10.25
N GLU A 242 -17.18 -8.69 -11.49
CA GLU A 242 -16.52 -9.27 -12.66
C GLU A 242 -15.07 -8.83 -12.76
N LEU A 243 -14.74 -7.58 -12.39
CA LEU A 243 -13.36 -7.13 -12.23
C LEU A 243 -12.57 -8.05 -11.30
N ALA A 244 -13.13 -8.36 -10.13
CA ALA A 244 -12.47 -9.24 -9.17
C ALA A 244 -12.18 -10.63 -9.77
N ILE A 245 -13.10 -11.16 -10.60
CA ILE A 245 -12.93 -12.46 -11.27
C ILE A 245 -11.86 -12.35 -12.37
N ILE A 246 -11.86 -11.27 -13.16
CA ILE A 246 -10.83 -11.00 -14.18
C ILE A 246 -9.46 -10.93 -13.51
N ILE A 247 -9.27 -10.09 -12.50
CA ILE A 247 -7.97 -9.92 -11.84
C ILE A 247 -7.50 -11.21 -11.13
N GLN A 248 -8.42 -12.04 -10.62
CA GLN A 248 -8.05 -13.34 -10.06
C GLN A 248 -7.55 -14.36 -11.09
N LYS A 249 -8.04 -14.26 -12.33
CA LYS A 249 -7.83 -15.27 -13.37
C LYS A 249 -6.74 -14.89 -14.36
N PHE A 250 -6.49 -13.59 -14.49
CA PHE A 250 -5.55 -13.03 -15.44
C PHE A 250 -4.42 -12.31 -14.69
N ASP A 251 -3.17 -12.60 -15.07
CA ASP A 251 -2.02 -11.84 -14.56
C ASP A 251 -2.17 -10.37 -14.94
N LEU A 252 -1.90 -9.45 -14.00
CA LEU A 252 -2.03 -8.01 -14.20
C LEU A 252 -1.20 -7.50 -15.39
N GLU A 253 -0.02 -8.08 -15.59
CA GLU A 253 0.83 -7.79 -16.75
C GLU A 253 0.19 -8.24 -18.08
N ALA A 254 -0.54 -9.36 -18.09
CA ALA A 254 -1.20 -9.87 -19.29
C ALA A 254 -2.40 -9.01 -19.72
N ILE A 255 -2.97 -8.25 -18.78
CA ILE A 255 -4.08 -7.34 -19.02
C ILE A 255 -3.65 -5.86 -19.06
N ALA A 256 -2.36 -5.57 -18.95
CA ALA A 256 -1.83 -4.21 -18.84
C ALA A 256 -2.31 -3.29 -19.98
N GLU A 257 -2.36 -3.78 -21.22
CA GLU A 257 -2.80 -2.99 -22.40
C GLU A 257 -4.28 -2.58 -22.32
N ASN A 258 -5.12 -3.37 -21.63
CA ASN A 258 -6.55 -3.12 -21.47
C ASN A 258 -6.91 -2.59 -20.07
N LEU A 259 -5.94 -2.57 -19.14
CA LEU A 259 -6.16 -2.16 -17.75
C LEU A 259 -6.63 -0.70 -17.66
N LYS A 260 -6.13 0.16 -18.56
CA LYS A 260 -6.58 1.55 -18.70
C LYS A 260 -8.08 1.64 -18.91
N GLU A 261 -8.59 1.01 -19.97
CA GLU A 261 -10.00 1.01 -20.34
C GLU A 261 -10.88 0.45 -19.23
N LEU A 262 -10.45 -0.66 -18.62
CA LEU A 262 -11.17 -1.31 -17.54
C LEU A 262 -11.20 -0.48 -16.24
N ILE A 263 -10.14 0.27 -15.91
CA ILE A 263 -10.18 1.25 -14.81
C ILE A 263 -11.13 2.41 -15.15
N THR A 264 -11.07 2.94 -16.38
CA THR A 264 -11.92 4.05 -16.83
C THR A 264 -13.40 3.69 -16.74
N GLU A 265 -13.79 2.50 -17.23
CA GLU A 265 -15.18 2.02 -17.20
C GLU A 265 -15.69 1.88 -15.77
N LEU A 266 -14.91 1.24 -14.90
CA LEU A 266 -15.31 1.00 -13.52
C LEU A 266 -15.33 2.26 -12.67
N ALA A 267 -14.52 3.28 -12.99
CA ALA A 267 -14.61 4.58 -12.34
C ALA A 267 -15.92 5.33 -12.65
N GLY A 268 -16.69 4.88 -13.65
CA GLY A 268 -18.04 5.36 -13.94
C GLY A 268 -19.11 4.79 -12.99
N GLU A 269 -18.86 3.62 -12.40
CA GLU A 269 -19.82 2.89 -11.54
C GLU A 269 -19.42 2.86 -10.06
N LEU A 270 -18.12 2.75 -9.80
CA LEU A 270 -17.49 2.63 -8.48
C LEU A 270 -16.66 3.88 -8.19
N ASN A 271 -16.42 4.14 -6.91
CA ASN A 271 -15.41 5.16 -6.57
C ASN A 271 -14.00 4.59 -6.79
N ALA A 272 -13.03 5.47 -7.08
CA ALA A 272 -11.65 5.09 -7.38
C ALA A 272 -11.00 4.20 -6.29
N SER A 273 -11.37 4.39 -5.02
CA SER A 273 -10.87 3.59 -3.90
C SER A 273 -11.34 2.13 -3.99
N GLU A 274 -12.59 1.89 -4.36
CA GLU A 274 -13.16 0.54 -4.50
C GLU A 274 -12.50 -0.26 -5.64
N VAL A 275 -12.19 0.42 -6.76
CA VAL A 275 -11.47 -0.18 -7.89
C VAL A 275 -10.05 -0.57 -7.47
N LEU A 276 -9.34 0.33 -6.80
CA LEU A 276 -7.99 0.08 -6.30
C LEU A 276 -7.96 -1.03 -5.24
N ASP A 277 -8.92 -1.04 -4.32
CA ASP A 277 -9.04 -2.10 -3.31
C ASP A 277 -9.20 -3.47 -3.95
N THR A 278 -10.04 -3.54 -4.99
CA THR A 278 -10.27 -4.76 -5.77
C THR A 278 -9.00 -5.21 -6.47
N ILE A 279 -8.31 -4.31 -7.18
CA ILE A 279 -7.02 -4.60 -7.84
C ILE A 279 -6.03 -5.15 -6.81
N MET A 280 -5.79 -4.41 -5.74
CA MET A 280 -4.78 -4.79 -4.75
C MET A 280 -5.18 -6.03 -3.94
N MET A 281 -6.47 -6.40 -3.87
CA MET A 281 -6.93 -7.55 -3.08
C MET A 281 -6.51 -8.88 -3.70
N TYR A 282 -6.39 -8.93 -5.02
CA TYR A 282 -6.11 -10.16 -5.76
C TYR A 282 -4.74 -10.17 -6.41
N THR A 283 -3.89 -9.17 -6.14
CA THR A 283 -2.61 -8.99 -6.82
C THR A 283 -1.47 -8.75 -5.82
N THR A 284 -0.28 -9.12 -6.24
CA THR A 284 0.95 -8.86 -5.49
C THR A 284 1.44 -7.44 -5.74
N LEU A 285 2.22 -6.90 -4.78
CA LEU A 285 2.85 -5.59 -4.97
C LEU A 285 3.78 -5.57 -6.20
N ALA A 286 4.42 -6.69 -6.52
CA ALA A 286 5.30 -6.80 -7.69
C ALA A 286 4.53 -6.54 -9.00
N GLU A 287 3.34 -7.14 -9.13
CA GLU A 287 2.47 -6.96 -10.31
C GLU A 287 1.94 -5.54 -10.41
N ILE A 288 1.47 -4.96 -9.29
CA ILE A 288 1.03 -3.55 -9.25
C ILE A 288 2.17 -2.62 -9.68
N VAL A 289 3.38 -2.86 -9.18
CA VAL A 289 4.57 -2.06 -9.54
C VAL A 289 4.93 -2.23 -11.02
N GLY A 290 4.71 -3.42 -11.59
CA GLY A 290 4.92 -3.71 -13.01
C GLY A 290 4.01 -2.90 -13.95
N VAL A 291 2.81 -2.56 -13.50
CA VAL A 291 1.82 -1.77 -14.28
C VAL A 291 1.57 -0.37 -13.69
N LEU A 292 2.45 0.10 -12.79
CA LEU A 292 2.19 1.29 -11.97
C LEU A 292 2.00 2.56 -12.79
N ASP A 293 2.77 2.72 -13.87
CA ASP A 293 2.64 3.88 -14.76
C ASP A 293 1.23 4.01 -15.35
N ILE A 294 0.61 2.87 -15.70
CA ILE A 294 -0.75 2.81 -16.27
C ILE A 294 -1.77 3.18 -15.20
N ILE A 295 -1.66 2.58 -14.00
CA ILE A 295 -2.56 2.88 -12.88
C ILE A 295 -2.48 4.37 -12.54
N VAL A 296 -1.28 4.96 -12.47
CA VAL A 296 -1.09 6.37 -12.10
C VAL A 296 -1.66 7.33 -13.14
N GLU A 297 -1.53 7.02 -14.43
CA GLU A 297 -2.15 7.81 -15.50
C GLU A 297 -3.67 7.90 -15.30
N GLU A 298 -4.32 6.75 -15.07
CA GLU A 298 -5.77 6.69 -14.87
C GLU A 298 -6.23 7.35 -13.57
N LEU A 299 -5.50 7.14 -12.46
CA LEU A 299 -5.82 7.79 -11.20
C LEU A 299 -5.80 9.32 -11.31
N GLN A 300 -4.87 9.88 -12.11
CA GLN A 300 -4.84 11.31 -12.39
C GLN A 300 -6.04 11.77 -13.22
N GLU A 301 -6.46 10.99 -14.22
CA GLU A 301 -7.63 11.31 -15.04
C GLU A 301 -8.92 11.39 -14.20
N ILE A 302 -9.10 10.46 -13.26
CA ILE A 302 -10.25 10.43 -12.35
C ILE A 302 -10.07 11.30 -11.10
N SER A 303 -9.03 12.13 -11.05
CA SER A 303 -8.71 13.06 -9.95
C SER A 303 -8.53 12.40 -8.58
N TYR A 304 -8.08 11.15 -8.54
CA TYR A 304 -7.72 10.45 -7.31
C TYR A 304 -6.32 10.86 -6.82
N GLY A 305 -6.15 10.96 -5.51
CA GLY A 305 -4.90 11.41 -4.91
C GLY A 305 -3.78 10.37 -5.05
N ILE A 306 -2.67 10.71 -5.70
CA ILE A 306 -1.49 9.83 -5.80
C ILE A 306 -0.91 9.50 -4.42
N GLU A 307 -0.90 10.48 -3.51
CA GLU A 307 -0.48 10.26 -2.12
C GLU A 307 -1.45 9.33 -1.38
N GLU A 308 -2.75 9.42 -1.66
CA GLU A 308 -3.76 8.52 -1.09
C GLU A 308 -3.53 7.08 -1.58
N PHE A 309 -3.32 6.90 -2.88
CA PHE A 309 -2.99 5.59 -3.46
C PHE A 309 -1.71 4.99 -2.85
N PHE A 310 -0.66 5.79 -2.72
CA PHE A 310 0.59 5.33 -2.11
C PHE A 310 0.41 4.96 -0.64
N SER A 311 -0.44 5.69 0.08
CA SER A 311 -0.84 5.35 1.45
C SER A 311 -1.51 3.99 1.49
N GLU A 312 -2.48 3.71 0.61
CA GLU A 312 -3.17 2.42 0.55
C GLU A 312 -2.21 1.24 0.27
N ILE A 313 -1.25 1.42 -0.64
CA ILE A 313 -0.18 0.44 -0.87
C ILE A 313 0.59 0.16 0.43
N ILE A 314 1.04 1.22 1.12
CA ILE A 314 1.75 1.11 2.39
C ILE A 314 0.89 0.42 3.46
N TRP A 315 -0.43 0.62 3.44
CA TRP A 315 -1.35 0.02 4.40
C TRP A 315 -1.51 -1.49 4.23
N LYS A 316 -1.54 -1.93 2.98
CA LYS A 316 -1.91 -3.29 2.59
C LYS A 316 -0.73 -4.27 2.57
N TYR A 317 0.46 -3.80 2.22
CA TYR A 317 1.64 -4.65 2.05
C TYR A 317 2.61 -4.59 3.24
N SER A 318 3.48 -5.59 3.34
CA SER A 318 4.49 -5.64 4.42
C SER A 318 5.58 -4.58 4.22
N LEU A 319 6.24 -4.16 5.31
CA LEU A 319 7.37 -3.23 5.23
C LEU A 319 8.47 -3.73 4.29
N ALA A 320 8.76 -5.04 4.30
CA ALA A 320 9.79 -5.63 3.46
C ALA A 320 9.45 -5.50 1.97
N ASP A 321 8.20 -5.76 1.60
CA ASP A 321 7.73 -5.64 0.21
C ASP A 321 7.73 -4.18 -0.23
N VAL A 322 7.16 -3.29 0.59
CA VAL A 322 7.09 -1.85 0.31
C VAL A 322 8.49 -1.29 0.06
N VAL A 323 9.45 -1.57 0.95
CA VAL A 323 10.84 -1.09 0.81
C VAL A 323 11.53 -1.66 -0.43
N SER A 324 11.26 -2.91 -0.79
CA SER A 324 11.88 -3.56 -1.95
C SER A 324 11.51 -2.88 -3.28
N TYR A 325 10.30 -2.36 -3.38
CA TYR A 325 9.80 -1.67 -4.58
C TYR A 325 9.76 -0.13 -4.45
N LEU A 326 10.16 0.41 -3.30
CA LEU A 326 9.95 1.80 -2.93
C LEU A 326 10.56 2.80 -3.91
N ASN A 327 11.80 2.59 -4.35
CA ASN A 327 12.42 3.50 -5.32
C ASN A 327 11.62 3.56 -6.63
N ASN A 328 11.09 2.43 -7.10
CA ASN A 328 10.30 2.41 -8.33
C ASN A 328 8.99 3.18 -8.12
N MET A 329 8.28 2.87 -7.03
CA MET A 329 7.03 3.54 -6.69
C MET A 329 7.20 5.06 -6.58
N VAL A 330 8.18 5.53 -5.80
CA VAL A 330 8.43 6.96 -5.58
C VAL A 330 8.78 7.69 -6.88
N ASN A 331 9.53 7.04 -7.78
CA ASN A 331 9.88 7.62 -9.08
C ASN A 331 8.66 7.77 -10.01
N VAL A 332 7.84 6.72 -10.12
CA VAL A 332 6.63 6.71 -10.96
C VAL A 332 5.57 7.67 -10.42
N LEU A 333 5.31 7.60 -9.12
CA LEU A 333 4.32 8.43 -8.42
C LEU A 333 4.78 9.89 -8.27
N LYS A 334 6.06 10.19 -8.52
CA LYS A 334 6.68 11.52 -8.35
C LYS A 334 6.50 12.08 -6.92
N ILE A 335 6.44 11.19 -5.93
CA ILE A 335 6.44 11.55 -4.51
C ILE A 335 7.89 11.86 -4.10
N SER A 336 8.11 12.79 -3.16
CA SER A 336 9.46 13.03 -2.66
C SER A 336 9.92 11.85 -1.78
N ALA A 337 11.21 11.55 -1.78
CA ALA A 337 11.72 10.46 -0.95
C ALA A 337 11.47 10.70 0.56
N GLU A 338 11.48 11.96 0.98
CA GLU A 338 11.18 12.39 2.35
C GLU A 338 9.72 12.11 2.71
N GLU A 339 8.77 12.46 1.84
CA GLU A 339 7.36 12.25 2.09
C GLU A 339 7.01 10.76 2.07
N ALA A 340 7.60 10.01 1.16
CA ALA A 340 7.42 8.56 1.15
C ALA A 340 7.93 7.91 2.45
N PHE A 341 9.09 8.34 2.95
CA PHE A 341 9.62 7.88 4.23
C PHE A 341 8.69 8.29 5.40
N ARG A 342 8.15 9.51 5.38
CA ARG A 342 7.19 10.02 6.38
C ARG A 342 5.94 9.16 6.45
N MET A 343 5.37 8.79 5.30
CA MET A 343 4.18 7.93 5.23
C MET A 343 4.45 6.51 5.74
N ILE A 344 5.61 5.93 5.40
CA ILE A 344 6.06 4.64 5.93
C ILE A 344 6.20 4.69 7.45
N LEU A 345 6.81 5.76 7.97
CA LEU A 345 6.99 5.97 9.41
C LEU A 345 5.65 6.05 10.15
N LYS A 346 4.69 6.82 9.62
CA LYS A 346 3.34 6.94 10.17
C LYS A 346 2.59 5.60 10.20
N ARG A 347 2.77 4.76 9.18
CA ARG A 347 2.09 3.46 9.07
C ARG A 347 2.62 2.41 10.05
N PHE A 348 3.93 2.18 10.02
CA PHE A 348 4.55 1.04 10.70
C PHE A 348 4.98 1.38 12.13
N GLY A 349 5.02 2.67 12.46
CA GLY A 349 5.35 3.16 13.79
C GLY A 349 6.85 3.10 14.09
N GLU A 350 7.23 3.86 15.10
CA GLU A 350 8.61 4.20 15.43
C GLU A 350 9.47 2.95 15.69
N LEU A 351 9.01 2.03 16.54
CA LEU A 351 9.76 0.82 16.93
C LEU A 351 10.07 -0.12 15.77
N MET A 352 9.12 -0.28 14.84
CA MET A 352 9.30 -1.13 13.67
C MET A 352 10.30 -0.51 12.71
N ILE A 353 10.24 0.82 12.52
CA ILE A 353 11.19 1.52 11.66
C ILE A 353 12.59 1.51 12.25
N PHE A 354 12.75 1.78 13.55
CA PHE A 354 14.08 1.79 14.18
C PHE A 354 14.77 0.44 14.07
N SER A 355 14.03 -0.65 14.25
CA SER A 355 14.55 -2.01 14.09
C SER A 355 14.95 -2.37 12.65
N ASN A 356 14.48 -1.60 11.65
CA ASN A 356 14.69 -1.86 10.22
C ASN A 356 15.34 -0.68 9.48
N ILE A 357 15.81 0.36 10.17
CA ILE A 357 16.21 1.62 9.55
C ILE A 357 17.41 1.44 8.60
N GLU A 358 18.36 0.58 8.97
CA GLU A 358 19.49 0.24 8.11
C GLU A 358 19.02 -0.44 6.82
N TYR A 359 18.04 -1.35 6.91
CA TYR A 359 17.46 -2.02 5.75
C TYR A 359 16.71 -1.02 4.87
N ILE A 360 15.90 -0.14 5.46
CA ILE A 360 15.16 0.89 4.72
C ILE A 360 16.13 1.79 3.97
N VAL A 361 17.09 2.40 4.65
CA VAL A 361 18.02 3.37 4.05
C VAL A 361 19.01 2.73 3.07
N SER A 362 19.34 1.44 3.24
CA SER A 362 20.19 0.72 2.28
C SER A 362 19.45 0.36 0.99
N ASN A 363 18.13 0.18 1.04
CA ASN A 363 17.31 -0.20 -0.12
C ASN A 363 16.54 0.98 -0.72
N PHE A 364 16.44 2.10 0.00
CA PHE A 364 15.74 3.30 -0.41
C PHE A 364 16.72 4.48 -0.50
N SER A 365 16.75 5.17 -1.63
CA SER A 365 17.73 6.23 -1.91
C SER A 365 17.48 7.55 -1.18
N VAL A 366 16.97 7.52 0.06
CA VAL A 366 16.83 8.71 0.88
C VAL A 366 18.18 9.04 1.50
N ASP A 367 18.54 10.32 1.51
CA ASP A 367 19.73 10.77 2.23
C ASP A 367 19.58 10.49 3.73
N ALA A 368 20.61 9.93 4.36
CA ALA A 368 20.56 9.50 5.76
C ALA A 368 20.24 10.66 6.71
N LEU A 369 20.73 11.87 6.43
CA LEU A 369 20.45 13.06 7.25
C LEU A 369 19.00 13.51 7.05
N LYS A 370 18.48 13.44 5.81
CA LYS A 370 17.06 13.71 5.52
C LYS A 370 16.14 12.71 6.22
N ALA A 371 16.47 11.42 6.20
CA ALA A 371 15.72 10.38 6.94
C ALA A 371 15.68 10.70 8.43
N PHE A 372 16.85 11.04 9.01
CA PHE A 372 16.94 11.40 10.42
C PHE A 372 16.10 12.62 10.77
N LYS A 373 16.09 13.65 9.91
CA LYS A 373 15.22 14.82 10.09
C LYS A 373 13.74 14.46 10.08
N VAL A 374 13.29 13.58 9.17
CA VAL A 374 11.89 13.11 9.18
C VAL A 374 11.57 12.35 10.46
N ILE A 375 12.48 11.50 10.97
CA ILE A 375 12.31 10.85 12.29
C ILE A 375 12.18 11.90 13.40
N LEU A 376 13.05 12.91 13.39
CA LEU A 376 12.97 14.04 14.31
C LEU A 376 11.74 14.92 14.10
N GLU A 377 11.02 14.88 12.99
CA GLU A 377 9.80 15.68 12.84
C GLU A 377 8.59 14.92 13.36
N GLU A 378 8.54 13.61 13.10
CA GLU A 378 7.34 12.80 13.28
C GLU A 378 7.30 12.04 14.61
N CYS A 379 8.46 11.73 15.20
CA CYS A 379 8.52 10.91 16.41
C CYS A 379 8.47 11.76 17.69
N VAL A 380 8.17 11.13 18.83
CA VAL A 380 8.35 11.77 20.14
C VAL A 380 9.84 11.87 20.48
N ILE A 381 10.30 13.02 21.01
CA ILE A 381 11.74 13.27 21.24
C ILE A 381 12.36 12.22 22.17
N ASP A 382 11.70 11.85 23.27
CA ASP A 382 12.18 10.81 24.21
C ASP A 382 12.48 9.49 23.50
N VAL A 383 11.60 9.09 22.56
CA VAL A 383 11.74 7.83 21.82
C VAL A 383 12.92 7.91 20.84
N VAL A 384 13.13 9.06 20.18
CA VAL A 384 14.30 9.28 19.32
C VAL A 384 15.58 9.25 20.16
N VAL A 385 15.61 9.96 21.27
CA VAL A 385 16.76 10.05 22.16
C VAL A 385 17.09 8.67 22.73
N ASP A 386 16.11 7.86 23.14
CA ASP A 386 16.32 6.48 23.61
C ASP A 386 16.95 5.55 22.57
N ASN A 387 16.70 5.79 21.29
CA ASN A 387 17.23 4.97 20.20
C ASN A 387 18.39 5.65 19.46
N LEU A 388 18.94 6.74 20.00
CA LEU A 388 19.84 7.63 19.28
C LEU A 388 21.15 6.95 18.85
N VAL A 389 21.70 6.06 19.69
CA VAL A 389 22.92 5.28 19.37
C VAL A 389 22.70 4.39 18.15
N ASP A 390 21.58 3.67 18.14
CA ASP A 390 21.24 2.73 17.06
C ASP A 390 20.91 3.48 15.78
N LEU A 391 20.16 4.59 15.87
CA LEU A 391 19.86 5.47 14.75
C LEU A 391 21.14 6.08 14.15
N ALA A 392 22.04 6.61 14.98
CA ALA A 392 23.31 7.16 14.55
C ALA A 392 24.17 6.12 13.82
N GLY A 393 24.24 4.90 14.37
CA GLY A 393 24.99 3.79 13.81
C GLY A 393 24.44 3.33 12.46
N ALA A 394 23.13 3.10 12.38
CA ALA A 394 22.47 2.62 11.18
C ALA A 394 22.48 3.64 10.04
N LEU A 395 22.30 4.92 10.36
CA LEU A 395 22.34 6.03 9.40
C LEU A 395 23.77 6.50 9.09
N LYS A 396 24.78 6.02 9.83
CA LYS A 396 26.19 6.40 9.73
C LYS A 396 26.39 7.92 9.82
N LEU A 397 25.64 8.55 10.71
CA LEU A 397 25.72 10.00 10.95
C LEU A 397 26.73 10.30 12.06
N SER A 398 27.49 11.38 11.90
CA SER A 398 28.34 11.90 12.96
C SER A 398 27.54 12.65 14.03
N ALA A 399 28.09 12.74 15.25
CA ALA A 399 27.47 13.49 16.35
C ALA A 399 27.14 14.94 15.95
N THR A 400 28.02 15.61 15.19
CA THR A 400 27.79 16.97 14.68
C THR A 400 26.63 17.05 13.68
N GLN A 401 26.47 16.05 12.80
CA GLN A 401 25.34 16.01 11.86
C GLN A 401 24.01 15.79 12.59
N ILE A 402 24.02 14.91 13.60
CA ILE A 402 22.86 14.64 14.45
C ILE A 402 22.47 15.91 15.22
N LEU A 403 23.44 16.54 15.88
CA LEU A 403 23.21 17.77 16.63
C LEU A 403 22.68 18.90 15.74
N SER A 404 23.27 19.09 14.55
CA SER A 404 22.73 20.05 13.58
C SER A 404 21.30 19.72 13.19
N ALA A 405 20.94 18.44 13.05
CA ALA A 405 19.57 18.05 12.71
C ALA A 405 18.59 18.31 13.87
N PHE A 406 18.97 18.03 15.12
CA PHE A 406 18.17 18.40 16.29
C PHE A 406 17.89 19.90 16.31
N LEU A 407 18.93 20.72 16.20
CA LEU A 407 18.81 22.18 16.20
C LEU A 407 18.02 22.75 15.00
N ASP A 408 17.95 22.01 13.89
CA ASP A 408 17.17 22.41 12.70
C ASP A 408 15.67 22.09 12.83
N VAL A 409 15.31 21.10 13.67
CA VAL A 409 13.97 20.48 13.66
C VAL A 409 13.22 20.66 14.98
N ARG A 410 13.91 20.52 16.12
CA ARG A 410 13.33 20.56 17.47
C ARG A 410 13.40 21.94 18.07
N THR A 411 12.53 22.21 19.05
CA THR A 411 12.67 23.45 19.83
C THR A 411 13.84 23.34 20.78
N ILE A 412 14.35 24.48 21.22
CA ILE A 412 15.51 24.53 22.11
C ILE A 412 15.17 24.00 23.48
N GLU A 413 13.96 24.27 23.97
CA GLU A 413 13.46 23.75 25.24
C GLU A 413 13.42 22.22 25.23
N GLU A 414 12.95 21.61 24.13
CA GLU A 414 12.97 20.16 23.95
C GLU A 414 14.41 19.61 24.00
N ILE A 415 15.35 20.26 23.29
CA ILE A 415 16.76 19.83 23.26
C ILE A 415 17.41 19.98 24.64
N ILE A 416 17.22 21.11 25.32
CA ILE A 416 17.78 21.37 26.64
C ILE A 416 17.24 20.34 27.65
N SER A 417 15.95 20.01 27.59
CA SER A 417 15.33 19.06 28.52
C SER A 417 15.88 17.63 28.43
N CYS A 418 16.55 17.28 27.31
CA CYS A 418 17.18 15.98 27.10
C CYS A 418 18.69 16.09 26.80
N ALA A 419 19.33 17.21 27.20
CA ALA A 419 20.72 17.50 26.90
C ALA A 419 21.69 16.40 27.39
N ASP A 420 21.56 15.99 28.65
CA ASP A 420 22.37 14.94 29.24
C ASP A 420 22.24 13.62 28.48
N ASP A 421 21.01 13.22 28.13
CA ASP A 421 20.75 11.98 27.41
C ASP A 421 21.33 12.01 25.98
N ILE A 422 21.27 13.17 25.30
CA ILE A 422 21.87 13.36 23.97
C ILE A 422 23.39 13.20 24.07
N VAL A 423 24.03 13.89 25.02
CA VAL A 423 25.47 13.87 25.22
C VAL A 423 25.96 12.47 25.59
N ASP A 424 25.27 11.80 26.52
CA ASP A 424 25.62 10.44 26.97
C ASP A 424 25.56 9.41 25.84
N LYS A 425 24.62 9.56 24.91
CA LYS A 425 24.42 8.63 23.79
C LYS A 425 25.31 8.96 22.59
N LEU A 426 25.72 10.21 22.40
CA LEU A 426 26.57 10.62 21.29
C LEU A 426 28.04 10.72 21.71
N THR A 427 28.77 9.61 21.58
CA THR A 427 30.21 9.60 21.88
C THR A 427 30.97 10.66 21.09
N GLY A 428 31.71 11.52 21.79
CA GLY A 428 32.51 12.58 21.19
C GLY A 428 31.83 13.95 21.16
N LEU A 429 30.65 14.09 21.77
CA LEU A 429 30.04 15.37 22.12
C LEU A 429 30.19 15.56 23.64
N THR A 430 30.54 16.77 24.08
CA THR A 430 30.50 17.18 25.50
C THR A 430 29.28 18.06 25.78
N PRO A 431 28.85 18.24 27.04
CA PRO A 431 27.79 19.19 27.38
C PRO A 431 28.14 20.61 26.92
N GLY A 432 29.41 21.04 27.10
CA GLY A 432 29.94 22.27 26.54
C GLY A 432 29.77 22.39 25.02
N ASP A 433 30.10 21.35 24.24
CA ASP A 433 29.91 21.37 22.78
C ASP A 433 28.43 21.53 22.37
N LEU A 434 27.52 20.86 23.08
CA LEU A 434 26.07 21.00 22.88
C LEU A 434 25.62 22.42 23.19
N LEU A 435 26.04 22.96 24.34
CA LEU A 435 25.71 24.31 24.77
C LEU A 435 26.22 25.36 23.77
N SER A 436 27.47 25.25 23.32
CA SER A 436 28.03 26.13 22.27
C SER A 436 27.18 26.11 21.01
N ALA A 437 26.78 24.92 20.54
CA ALA A 437 25.97 24.79 19.33
C ALA A 437 24.56 25.40 19.48
N ILE A 438 23.94 25.25 20.66
CA ILE A 438 22.66 25.91 20.99
C ILE A 438 22.84 27.43 20.94
N ILE A 439 23.87 27.94 21.63
CA ILE A 439 24.10 29.38 21.74
C ILE A 439 24.32 29.99 20.36
N GLU A 440 25.14 29.37 19.50
CA GLU A 440 25.43 29.87 18.16
C GLU A 440 24.17 30.14 17.31
N ARG A 441 23.12 29.32 17.47
CA ARG A 441 21.93 29.35 16.59
C ARG A 441 20.72 30.09 17.17
N VAL A 442 20.74 30.42 18.45
CA VAL A 442 19.55 30.87 19.17
C VAL A 442 19.73 32.28 19.71
N THR A 443 18.66 33.06 19.65
CA THR A 443 18.56 34.30 20.43
C THR A 443 18.29 33.92 21.87
N ILE A 444 19.27 34.13 22.75
CA ILE A 444 19.12 33.83 24.17
C ILE A 444 18.15 34.83 24.81
N THR A 445 17.16 34.32 25.53
CA THR A 445 16.19 35.09 26.33
C THR A 445 16.35 34.73 27.81
N GLU A 446 15.65 35.45 28.71
CA GLU A 446 15.63 35.11 30.14
C GLU A 446 15.14 33.68 30.40
N GLU A 447 14.09 33.25 29.69
CA GLU A 447 13.51 31.91 29.82
C GLU A 447 14.50 30.84 29.37
N ILE A 448 15.14 31.03 28.22
CA ILE A 448 16.17 30.11 27.73
C ILE A 448 17.38 30.09 28.66
N LEU A 449 17.79 31.23 29.22
CA LEU A 449 18.88 31.26 30.20
C LEU A 449 18.51 30.45 31.45
N LEU A 450 17.28 30.59 31.96
CA LEU A 450 16.80 29.81 33.10
C LEU A 450 16.86 28.30 32.82
N ASP A 451 16.47 27.88 31.63
CA ASP A 451 16.55 26.48 31.22
C ASP A 451 18.01 26.02 31.09
N ILE A 452 18.89 26.84 30.50
CA ILE A 452 20.33 26.54 30.39
C ILE A 452 20.94 26.34 31.79
N VAL A 453 20.76 27.30 32.72
CA VAL A 453 21.39 27.21 34.05
C VAL A 453 20.81 26.06 34.90
N GLN A 454 19.61 25.58 34.58
CA GLN A 454 19.00 24.43 35.25
C GLN A 454 19.51 23.08 34.75
N ASN A 455 19.97 23.00 33.50
CA ASN A 455 20.29 21.74 32.83
C ASN A 455 21.78 21.59 32.47
N PHE A 456 22.58 22.65 32.57
CA PHE A 456 24.03 22.61 32.34
C PHE A 456 24.81 22.97 33.60
N ASP A 457 25.97 22.34 33.78
CA ASP A 457 26.86 22.66 34.88
C ASP A 457 27.52 24.02 34.68
N LEU A 458 27.93 24.66 35.79
CA LEU A 458 28.57 25.97 35.75
C LEU A 458 29.84 25.97 34.89
N ALA A 459 30.59 24.87 34.85
CA ALA A 459 31.80 24.76 34.03
C ALA A 459 31.50 24.98 32.53
N ASP A 460 30.48 24.31 32.00
CA ASP A 460 30.08 24.41 30.59
C ASP A 460 29.54 25.82 30.27
N ILE A 461 28.79 26.41 31.21
CA ILE A 461 28.27 27.77 31.10
C ILE A 461 29.40 28.79 31.09
N VAL A 462 30.41 28.63 31.94
CA VAL A 462 31.57 29.53 32.03
C VAL A 462 32.37 29.51 30.73
N GLU A 463 32.56 28.33 30.13
CA GLU A 463 33.26 28.18 28.84
C GLU A 463 32.56 28.94 27.70
N ASN A 464 31.25 29.20 27.83
CA ASN A 464 30.42 29.91 26.87
C ASN A 464 29.94 31.29 27.35
N LEU A 465 30.36 31.74 28.53
CA LEU A 465 29.72 32.83 29.28
C LEU A 465 29.73 34.14 28.50
N LYS A 466 30.85 34.49 27.88
CA LYS A 466 30.95 35.71 27.07
C LYS A 466 29.92 35.76 25.96
N GLU A 467 29.71 34.66 25.24
CA GLU A 467 28.76 34.64 24.14
C GLU A 467 27.31 34.72 24.66
N ILE A 468 27.01 34.00 25.75
CA ILE A 468 25.73 34.09 26.47
C ILE A 468 25.43 35.55 26.85
N LEU A 469 26.34 36.20 27.58
CA LEU A 469 26.17 37.57 28.07
C LEU A 469 26.10 38.57 26.92
N THR A 470 26.90 38.41 25.87
CA THR A 470 26.87 39.30 24.71
C THR A 470 25.52 39.25 24.00
N LYS A 471 24.91 38.06 23.86
CA LYS A 471 23.59 37.92 23.23
C LYS A 471 22.45 38.42 24.12
N LEU A 472 22.58 38.29 25.45
CA LEU A 472 21.59 38.75 26.44
C LEU A 472 21.65 40.25 26.75
N ALA A 473 22.77 40.91 26.45
CA ALA A 473 22.97 42.33 26.75
C ALA A 473 21.87 43.23 26.16
N ASP A 474 21.34 42.86 24.98
CA ASP A 474 20.29 43.60 24.29
C ASP A 474 18.86 43.21 24.73
N SER A 475 18.67 42.15 25.54
CA SER A 475 17.34 41.64 25.94
C SER A 475 16.97 41.96 27.39
N ILE A 476 17.74 41.46 28.36
CA ILE A 476 17.49 41.67 29.80
C ILE A 476 18.60 42.47 30.48
N GLY A 477 19.77 42.57 29.84
CA GLY A 477 20.96 43.20 30.42
C GLY A 477 21.87 42.18 31.13
N ILE A 478 23.15 42.53 31.22
CA ILE A 478 24.19 41.64 31.77
C ILE A 478 23.98 41.39 33.26
N ASP A 479 23.57 42.42 34.02
CA ASP A 479 23.37 42.33 35.47
C ASP A 479 22.31 41.28 35.84
N ASP A 480 21.15 41.33 35.18
CA ASP A 480 20.05 40.37 35.41
C ASP A 480 20.46 38.93 35.02
N ALA A 481 21.22 38.77 33.94
CA ALA A 481 21.74 37.47 33.52
C ALA A 481 22.72 36.88 34.54
N LEU A 482 23.66 37.69 35.04
CA LEU A 482 24.59 37.28 36.09
C LEU A 482 23.85 36.95 37.39
N ASP A 483 22.80 37.70 37.72
CA ASP A 483 21.95 37.45 38.88
C ASP A 483 21.26 36.08 38.80
N ILE A 484 20.78 35.67 37.62
CA ILE A 484 20.20 34.34 37.37
C ILE A 484 21.24 33.25 37.57
N ILE A 485 22.42 33.39 36.97
CA ILE A 485 23.53 32.42 37.10
C ILE A 485 23.96 32.29 38.57
N MET A 486 24.16 33.41 39.26
CA MET A 486 24.54 33.43 40.68
C MET A 486 23.46 32.80 41.57
N GLN A 487 22.19 33.05 41.29
CA GLN A 487 21.08 32.47 42.06
C GLN A 487 21.05 30.95 41.95
N GLN A 488 21.37 30.40 40.77
CA GLN A 488 21.32 28.96 40.53
C GLN A 488 22.49 28.20 41.16
N PHE A 489 23.73 28.66 40.96
CA PHE A 489 24.93 27.94 41.39
C PHE A 489 25.42 28.31 42.80
N GLY A 490 24.95 29.45 43.33
CA GLY A 490 25.31 29.94 44.65
C GLY A 490 26.78 30.37 44.76
N LEU A 491 27.12 30.94 45.92
CA LEU A 491 28.44 31.56 46.11
C LEU A 491 29.61 30.59 45.94
N ALA A 492 29.49 29.36 46.45
CA ALA A 492 30.59 28.40 46.41
C ALA A 492 30.97 28.02 44.98
N GLY A 493 29.98 27.73 44.13
CA GLY A 493 30.21 27.41 42.72
C GLY A 493 30.76 28.60 41.94
N ILE A 494 30.20 29.80 42.16
CA ILE A 494 30.70 31.02 41.50
C ILE A 494 32.15 31.31 41.88
N VAL A 495 32.54 31.08 43.14
CA VAL A 495 33.92 31.30 43.60
C VAL A 495 34.90 30.30 42.96
N GLU A 496 34.49 29.04 42.78
CA GLU A 496 35.30 28.01 42.14
C GLU A 496 35.74 28.41 40.73
N PHE A 497 34.84 29.01 39.95
CA PHE A 497 35.08 29.47 38.57
C PHE A 497 35.35 30.97 38.45
N LEU A 498 35.58 31.66 39.57
CA LEU A 498 35.62 33.12 39.61
C LEU A 498 36.68 33.74 38.70
N GLY A 499 37.85 33.12 38.62
CA GLY A 499 38.94 33.58 37.75
C GLY A 499 38.55 33.58 36.27
N ASP A 500 37.88 32.52 35.82
CA ASP A 500 37.43 32.37 34.43
C ASP A 500 36.26 33.33 34.14
N ILE A 501 35.29 33.45 35.06
CA ILE A 501 34.20 34.42 34.97
C ILE A 501 34.75 35.85 34.81
N ILE A 502 35.72 36.24 35.64
CA ILE A 502 36.36 37.56 35.55
C ILE A 502 37.06 37.75 34.21
N SER A 503 37.73 36.71 33.69
CA SER A 503 38.36 36.76 32.37
C SER A 503 37.32 37.09 31.29
N GLU A 504 36.22 36.35 31.24
CA GLU A 504 35.14 36.54 30.26
C GLU A 504 34.45 37.91 30.41
N LEU A 505 34.17 38.35 31.64
CA LEU A 505 33.59 39.68 31.92
C LEU A 505 34.49 40.82 31.43
N ASN A 506 35.81 40.69 31.59
CA ASN A 506 36.75 41.67 31.05
C ASN A 506 36.72 41.73 29.53
N GLU A 507 36.56 40.60 28.85
CA GLU A 507 36.50 40.56 27.38
C GLU A 507 35.29 41.33 26.82
N ILE A 508 34.19 41.36 27.56
CA ILE A 508 32.99 42.16 27.23
C ILE A 508 33.00 43.56 27.87
N SER A 509 34.12 43.97 28.47
CA SER A 509 34.30 45.27 29.14
C SER A 509 33.30 45.54 30.29
N TYR A 510 32.84 44.49 30.96
CA TYR A 510 32.00 44.61 32.16
C TYR A 510 32.85 44.99 33.38
N SER A 511 32.28 45.76 34.30
CA SER A 511 32.99 46.23 35.50
C SER A 511 33.14 45.10 36.52
N ILE A 512 34.37 44.62 36.72
CA ILE A 512 34.69 43.65 37.78
C ILE A 512 34.28 44.18 39.16
N ASP A 513 34.42 45.49 39.37
CA ASP A 513 34.07 46.13 40.64
C ASP A 513 32.55 46.08 40.90
N GLU A 514 31.73 46.26 39.86
CA GLU A 514 30.28 46.10 39.93
C GLU A 514 29.91 44.63 40.16
N PHE A 515 30.53 43.69 39.41
CA PHE A 515 30.32 42.26 39.61
C PHE A 515 30.57 41.80 41.05
N ILE A 516 31.69 42.24 41.64
CA ILE A 516 32.03 41.89 43.03
C ILE A 516 31.07 42.53 44.01
N ALA A 517 30.70 43.79 43.78
CA ALA A 517 29.75 44.49 44.63
C ALA A 517 28.39 43.77 44.64
N ASP A 518 27.91 43.34 43.47
CA ASP A 518 26.66 42.61 43.33
C ASP A 518 26.73 41.22 43.94
N MET A 519 27.79 40.45 43.65
CA MET A 519 28.02 39.14 44.25
C MET A 519 28.04 39.22 45.79
N LEU A 520 28.82 40.15 46.36
CA LEU A 520 28.91 40.34 47.80
C LEU A 520 27.58 40.78 48.40
N THR A 521 26.86 41.70 47.74
CA THR A 521 25.56 42.18 48.21
C THR A 521 24.52 41.07 48.19
N ARG A 522 24.49 40.26 47.12
CA ARG A 522 23.53 39.17 46.91
C ARG A 522 23.65 38.06 47.94
N PHE A 523 24.85 37.56 48.16
CA PHE A 523 25.09 36.48 49.12
C PHE A 523 25.27 36.97 50.55
N GLY A 524 25.61 38.26 50.70
CA GLY A 524 25.85 38.91 51.97
C GLY A 524 27.20 38.57 52.60
N LEU A 525 27.66 39.47 53.47
CA LEU A 525 28.98 39.37 54.10
C LEU A 525 29.22 38.06 54.86
N ASN A 526 28.19 37.52 55.52
CA ASN A 526 28.33 36.29 56.32
C ASN A 526 28.71 35.07 55.47
N ALA A 527 28.12 34.93 54.28
CA ALA A 527 28.46 33.83 53.37
C ALA A 527 29.82 34.11 52.70
N ALA A 528 30.05 35.36 52.29
CA ALA A 528 31.28 35.78 51.63
C ALA A 528 32.55 35.56 52.47
N ILE A 529 32.49 35.72 53.79
CA ILE A 529 33.65 35.61 54.69
C ILE A 529 34.46 34.33 54.43
N ALA A 530 33.78 33.19 54.32
CA ALA A 530 34.44 31.89 54.14
C ALA A 530 35.23 31.78 52.82
N TYR A 531 34.93 32.63 51.85
CA TYR A 531 35.52 32.62 50.50
C TYR A 531 36.39 33.84 50.22
N LEU A 532 36.56 34.78 51.18
CA LEU A 532 37.27 36.04 50.93
C LEU A 532 38.72 35.85 50.47
N GLN A 533 39.40 34.80 50.95
CA GLN A 533 40.76 34.51 50.53
C GLN A 533 40.82 33.97 49.09
N GLU A 534 39.85 33.16 48.69
CA GLU A 534 39.72 32.64 47.33
C GLU A 534 39.34 33.77 46.36
N ILE A 535 38.41 34.63 46.76
CA ILE A 535 38.04 35.85 46.02
C ILE A 535 39.25 36.77 45.83
N ALA A 536 40.04 37.01 46.89
CA ALA A 536 41.26 37.82 46.80
C ALA A 536 42.28 37.24 45.82
N ALA A 537 42.44 35.90 45.84
CA ALA A 537 43.36 35.19 44.98
C ALA A 537 42.91 35.22 43.51
N ALA A 538 41.63 34.95 43.22
CA ALA A 538 41.07 34.96 41.88
C ALA A 538 41.18 36.35 41.22
N LEU A 539 40.96 37.42 41.99
CA LEU A 539 41.09 38.79 41.54
C LEU A 539 42.54 39.28 41.45
N ASN A 540 43.49 38.50 41.96
CA ASN A 540 44.90 38.87 42.07
C ASN A 540 45.11 40.23 42.78
N ILE A 541 44.34 40.49 43.85
CA ILE A 541 44.44 41.71 44.66
C ILE A 541 44.82 41.41 46.11
N SER A 542 45.30 42.44 46.81
CA SER A 542 45.74 42.25 48.19
C SER A 542 44.57 42.02 49.15
N PRO A 543 44.77 41.27 50.26
CA PRO A 543 43.75 41.12 51.29
C PRO A 543 43.19 42.45 51.83
N LEU A 544 44.02 43.49 51.92
CA LEU A 544 43.61 44.83 52.34
C LEU A 544 42.68 45.50 51.32
N GLU A 545 42.87 45.23 50.03
CA GLU A 545 42.06 45.81 48.97
C GLU A 545 40.67 45.19 48.91
N ILE A 546 40.56 43.86 49.07
CA ILE A 546 39.28 43.19 49.30
C ILE A 546 38.57 43.75 50.53
N PHE A 547 39.30 43.95 51.63
CA PHE A 547 38.74 44.52 52.84
C PHE A 547 38.19 45.94 52.63
N ASN A 548 38.88 46.77 51.85
CA ASN A 548 38.39 48.10 51.51
C ASN A 548 37.10 48.04 50.68
N ARG A 549 37.00 47.12 49.71
CA ARG A 549 35.76 46.90 48.94
C ARG A 549 34.60 46.49 49.84
N ILE A 550 34.84 45.60 50.82
CA ILE A 550 33.83 45.22 51.82
C ILE A 550 33.34 46.45 52.61
N ILE A 551 34.25 47.37 52.97
CA ILE A 551 33.91 48.63 53.64
C ILE A 551 33.01 49.52 52.78
N GLU A 552 33.25 49.55 51.48
CA GLU A 552 32.47 50.35 50.53
C GLU A 552 31.05 49.78 50.34
N ILE A 553 30.91 48.46 50.39
CA ILE A 553 29.63 47.77 50.11
C ILE A 553 28.75 47.68 51.36
N PHE A 554 29.32 47.36 52.53
CA PHE A 554 28.55 47.07 53.73
C PHE A 554 28.60 48.18 54.77
N SER A 555 27.55 48.27 55.60
CA SER A 555 27.55 49.22 56.71
C SER A 555 28.64 48.90 57.73
N LEU A 556 29.24 49.94 58.30
CA LEU A 556 30.31 49.81 59.28
C LEU A 556 29.88 48.92 60.47
N ASP A 557 28.64 49.02 60.94
CA ASP A 557 28.12 48.16 62.03
C ASP A 557 28.12 46.67 61.66
N THR A 558 27.78 46.34 60.41
CA THR A 558 27.78 44.95 59.90
C THR A 558 29.20 44.39 59.89
N ILE A 559 30.15 45.19 59.43
CA ILE A 559 31.57 44.83 59.35
C ILE A 559 32.16 44.67 60.75
N LEU A 560 31.91 45.62 61.66
CA LEU A 560 32.42 45.60 63.02
C LEU A 560 32.00 44.34 63.79
N GLY A 561 30.76 43.89 63.60
CA GLY A 561 30.26 42.65 64.19
C GLY A 561 30.93 41.38 63.65
N LYS A 562 31.70 41.47 62.57
CA LYS A 562 32.32 40.35 61.84
C LYS A 562 33.83 40.47 61.65
N LEU A 563 34.44 41.54 62.16
CA LEU A 563 35.88 41.83 62.00
C LEU A 563 36.79 40.65 62.38
N GLY A 564 36.50 39.97 63.49
CA GLY A 564 37.30 38.83 63.93
C GLY A 564 37.33 37.69 62.91
N ASP A 565 36.18 37.39 62.29
CA ASP A 565 36.09 36.37 61.24
C ASP A 565 36.74 36.84 59.94
N ILE A 566 36.52 38.10 59.53
CA ILE A 566 37.16 38.70 58.35
C ILE A 566 38.70 38.64 58.47
N PHE A 567 39.25 38.96 59.63
CA PHE A 567 40.69 38.88 59.88
C PHE A 567 41.25 37.47 59.94
N ARG A 568 40.41 36.49 60.30
CA ARG A 568 40.80 35.09 60.28
C ARG A 568 40.94 34.61 58.83
N GLU A 569 39.99 34.96 57.97
CA GLU A 569 39.98 34.50 56.58
C GLU A 569 40.91 35.32 55.67
N LEU A 570 41.05 36.63 55.85
CA LEU A 570 42.00 37.45 55.08
C LEU A 570 43.41 37.38 55.69
N THR A 571 44.03 36.19 55.58
CA THR A 571 45.35 35.95 56.18
C THR A 571 46.43 36.86 55.57
N GLY A 572 47.36 37.32 56.42
CA GLY A 572 48.44 38.24 56.00
C GLY A 572 48.04 39.72 55.88
N MET A 573 46.77 40.07 56.12
CA MET A 573 46.34 41.47 56.15
C MET A 573 46.93 42.22 57.35
N ASN A 574 47.43 43.43 57.11
CA ASN A 574 47.91 44.31 58.16
C ASN A 574 46.73 44.96 58.91
N LYS A 575 46.51 44.53 60.15
CA LYS A 575 45.45 45.03 61.02
C LYS A 575 45.53 46.55 61.27
N ALA A 576 46.73 47.14 61.31
CA ALA A 576 46.85 48.58 61.50
C ALA A 576 46.32 49.36 60.28
N ASP A 577 46.56 48.85 59.07
CA ASP A 577 46.09 49.49 57.83
C ASP A 577 44.58 49.31 57.68
N ALA A 578 44.05 48.12 58.00
CA ALA A 578 42.61 47.86 58.04
C ALA A 578 41.88 48.80 59.02
N LEU A 579 42.47 49.07 60.20
CA LEU A 579 41.92 50.04 61.15
C LEU A 579 41.87 51.46 60.58
N VAL A 580 42.93 51.88 59.88
CA VAL A 580 42.96 53.19 59.22
C VAL A 580 41.86 53.29 58.16
N SER A 581 41.61 52.23 57.39
CA SER A 581 40.50 52.17 56.43
C SER A 581 39.14 52.35 57.10
N ILE A 582 38.87 51.65 58.20
CA ILE A 582 37.61 51.77 58.97
C ILE A 582 37.42 53.20 59.50
N ILE A 583 38.46 53.79 60.09
CA ILE A 583 38.37 55.15 60.66
C ILE A 583 38.15 56.18 59.54
N SER A 584 38.80 55.98 58.39
CA SER A 584 38.72 56.90 57.26
C SER A 584 37.37 56.86 56.54
N SER A 585 36.67 55.72 56.56
CA SER A 585 35.33 55.57 56.00
C SER A 585 34.21 55.98 56.97
N ALA A 586 34.50 56.07 58.28
CA ALA A 586 33.52 56.46 59.28
C ALA A 586 33.29 57.98 59.29
N GLN A 587 32.07 58.43 58.95
CA GLN A 587 31.67 59.83 59.10
C GLN A 587 31.56 60.26 60.58
N SER A 588 31.19 59.34 61.46
CA SER A 588 31.23 59.48 62.92
C SER A 588 31.31 58.11 63.57
N LEU A 589 31.98 58.00 64.72
CA LEU A 589 32.12 56.76 65.47
C LEU A 589 31.35 56.85 66.79
N SER A 590 30.41 55.94 67.01
CA SER A 590 29.71 55.83 68.30
C SER A 590 30.62 55.18 69.36
N LEU A 591 30.34 55.41 70.65
CA LEU A 591 31.09 54.78 71.74
C LEU A 591 31.08 53.23 71.65
N THR A 592 29.97 52.65 71.19
CA THR A 592 29.84 51.20 70.98
C THR A 592 30.73 50.70 69.83
N MET A 593 30.79 51.45 68.73
CA MET A 593 31.69 51.14 67.60
C MET A 593 33.15 51.25 68.04
N VAL A 594 33.51 52.31 68.75
CA VAL A 594 34.85 52.49 69.33
C VAL A 594 35.19 51.30 70.21
N THR A 595 34.35 50.93 71.17
CA THR A 595 34.58 49.79 72.07
C THR A 595 34.80 48.48 71.30
N THR A 596 34.01 48.25 70.24
CA THR A 596 34.12 47.05 69.38
C THR A 596 35.42 47.03 68.58
N ILE A 597 35.85 48.19 68.06
CA ILE A 597 37.16 48.37 67.41
C ILE A 597 38.27 48.06 68.44
N LEU A 598 38.24 48.68 69.62
CA LEU A 598 39.29 48.47 70.62
C LEU A 598 39.41 47.00 71.07
N ASN A 599 38.33 46.22 71.01
CA ASN A 599 38.34 44.78 71.33
C ASN A 599 38.89 43.88 70.22
N ASN A 600 38.87 44.33 68.96
CA ASN A 600 39.31 43.52 67.81
C ASN A 600 40.73 43.89 67.30
N PHE A 601 41.29 45.01 67.76
CA PHE A 601 42.60 45.51 67.36
C PHE A 601 43.55 45.64 68.55
N ASP A 602 44.79 45.19 68.38
CA ASP A 602 45.86 45.46 69.34
C ASP A 602 46.35 46.91 69.17
N LEU A 603 45.83 47.79 70.01
CA LEU A 603 46.07 49.23 69.94
C LEU A 603 47.53 49.60 70.21
N ASP A 604 48.25 48.82 71.02
CA ASP A 604 49.64 49.09 71.34
C ASP A 604 50.53 48.95 70.08
N ALA A 605 50.19 48.01 69.20
CA ALA A 605 50.84 47.84 67.90
C ALA A 605 50.47 48.93 66.88
N VAL A 606 49.23 49.44 66.93
CA VAL A 606 48.75 50.52 66.04
C VAL A 606 49.38 51.86 66.40
N VAL A 607 49.36 52.21 67.69
CA VAL A 607 49.89 53.48 68.21
C VAL A 607 51.39 53.59 67.94
N ALA A 608 52.15 52.50 68.08
CA ALA A 608 53.59 52.46 67.79
C ALA A 608 53.95 52.73 66.32
N ARG A 609 53.04 52.47 65.38
CA ARG A 609 53.27 52.63 63.93
C ARG A 609 52.80 53.99 63.39
N TYR A 610 51.82 54.62 64.05
CA TYR A 610 51.15 55.85 63.58
C TYR A 610 51.29 57.05 64.54
N THR A 611 52.32 57.10 65.38
CA THR A 611 52.64 58.26 66.25
C THR A 611 52.76 59.61 65.51
N GLY A 612 52.73 59.66 64.17
CA GLY A 612 52.65 60.88 63.37
C GLY A 612 51.23 61.35 62.98
N CYS A 613 50.21 60.49 63.00
CA CYS A 613 48.87 60.80 62.43
C CYS A 613 47.82 61.17 63.50
N PHE A 614 47.94 60.68 64.73
CA PHE A 614 46.99 60.98 65.82
C PHE A 614 47.11 62.40 66.41
N ALA A 615 47.99 63.25 65.87
CA ALA A 615 48.21 64.62 66.35
C ALA A 615 47.10 65.63 65.96
N ARG A 616 45.95 65.20 65.42
CA ARG A 616 44.89 66.13 64.95
C ARG A 616 43.44 65.86 65.39
N SER A 617 43.16 64.91 66.28
CA SER A 617 41.77 64.71 66.75
C SER A 617 41.63 64.37 68.24
N THR A 618 42.51 64.89 69.09
CA THR A 618 42.45 64.73 70.56
C THR A 618 41.30 65.47 71.26
N GLU A 619 40.26 65.92 70.56
CA GLU A 619 39.13 66.63 71.20
C GLU A 619 37.84 65.80 71.31
N THR A 620 37.79 64.55 70.87
CA THR A 620 36.58 63.71 71.04
C THR A 620 36.86 62.22 71.28
N ILE A 621 37.89 61.92 72.05
CA ILE A 621 38.00 60.71 72.88
C ILE A 621 38.07 61.19 74.32
#